data_AF-E4ZMZ4-F1
#
_entry.id   AF-E4ZMZ4-F1
#
_cell.length_a   1.000
_cell.length_b   1.000
_cell.length_c   1.000
_cell.angle_alpha   90.00
_cell.angle_beta   90.00
_cell.angle_gamma   90.00
#
_symmetry.space_group_name_H-M   'P 1'
#
loop_
_entity.id
_entity.type
_entity.pdbx_description
1 polymer ?
#
loop_
_entity_poly.entity_id
_entity_poly.type
_entity_poly.pdbx_seq_one_letter_code
_entity_poly.pdbx_strand_id
1 'polypeptide(L)'
;MTTHAQPPSSSALPAQQQSTSQSTFTFPPHYSFPPFFTLQPVASTRSSQLQSWSTLIQAYCRHHRIFSLSLIDALPTPLFTNAKLGRSLSLRDAKAVLTWMASPEGGNRAEWIPTGTNKKSKGDEGEGGKAWIYWRRPEEWAVALEEWVERTGQKGTVLTLYEIVEGDASLREEFAGMDMELLQKSLGVCVKRGKAQIFGAEGSEGVKLDSVNVSFFNIDEYIIMLDQAKQLQINRRWSQLGRGAHAIVDTVFMAVDPHIILDPREV
;
A
#
# COMPACT_ATOMS: atom_id res chain seq x y z
N MET A 1 2.88 48.30 -67.70
CA MET A 1 3.51 48.08 -66.39
C MET A 1 2.50 47.34 -65.53
N THR A 2 2.87 46.14 -65.14
CA THR A 2 2.06 45.11 -64.49
C THR A 2 1.73 45.53 -63.06
N THR A 3 0.47 45.47 -62.63
CA THR A 3 0.13 45.53 -61.20
C THR A 3 -0.86 44.42 -60.88
N HIS A 4 -0.38 43.50 -60.05
CA HIS A 4 -1.00 42.26 -59.63
C HIS A 4 -2.20 42.48 -58.70
N ALA A 5 -3.15 41.54 -58.78
CA ALA A 5 -4.34 41.41 -57.95
C ALA A 5 -4.04 40.92 -56.52
N GLN A 6 -4.93 41.23 -55.57
CA GLN A 6 -5.34 40.30 -54.51
C GLN A 6 -6.75 40.63 -53.93
N PRO A 7 -7.58 39.60 -53.62
CA PRO A 7 -8.97 39.71 -53.13
C PRO A 7 -9.06 39.58 -51.57
N PRO A 8 -10.26 39.54 -50.93
CA PRO A 8 -10.50 40.10 -49.60
C PRO A 8 -10.11 39.20 -48.41
N SER A 9 -10.01 39.87 -47.26
CA SER A 9 -9.66 39.42 -45.91
C SER A 9 -10.37 38.16 -45.43
N SER A 10 -9.59 37.10 -45.16
CA SER A 10 -10.01 35.95 -44.33
C SER A 10 -9.77 36.27 -42.86
N SER A 11 -10.85 36.28 -42.06
CA SER A 11 -10.80 36.26 -40.60
C SER A 11 -10.04 35.02 -40.12
N ALA A 12 -8.85 35.22 -39.57
CA ALA A 12 -8.12 34.18 -38.85
C ALA A 12 -8.77 34.00 -37.47
N LEU A 13 -9.32 32.81 -37.24
CA LEU A 13 -9.66 32.30 -35.90
C LEU A 13 -8.40 32.32 -35.02
N PRO A 14 -8.47 32.81 -33.77
CA PRO A 14 -7.35 32.68 -32.86
C PRO A 14 -7.17 31.20 -32.53
N ALA A 15 -5.96 30.69 -32.81
CA ALA A 15 -5.50 29.40 -32.37
C ALA A 15 -5.70 29.27 -30.84
N GLN A 16 -6.66 28.46 -30.43
CA GLN A 16 -6.77 28.03 -29.04
C GLN A 16 -5.54 27.16 -28.75
N GLN A 17 -4.57 27.76 -28.09
CA GLN A 17 -3.48 27.07 -27.41
C GLN A 17 -4.09 25.93 -26.58
N GLN A 18 -3.77 24.70 -26.95
CA GLN A 18 -3.94 23.55 -26.07
C GLN A 18 -2.99 23.75 -24.89
N SER A 19 -3.50 24.38 -23.83
CA SER A 19 -2.86 24.36 -22.53
C SER A 19 -2.91 22.92 -22.02
N THR A 20 -1.77 22.27 -21.99
CA THR A 20 -1.56 21.06 -21.20
C THR A 20 -1.87 21.43 -19.74
N SER A 21 -3.02 20.99 -19.24
CA SER A 21 -3.43 21.20 -17.86
C SER A 21 -2.50 20.44 -16.93
N GLN A 22 -1.38 21.03 -16.55
CA GLN A 22 -0.64 20.59 -15.37
C GLN A 22 -1.60 20.76 -14.19
N SER A 23 -2.08 19.66 -13.63
CA SER A 23 -2.93 19.67 -12.44
C SER A 23 -2.14 20.30 -11.30
N THR A 24 -2.36 21.58 -11.03
CA THR A 24 -1.76 22.28 -9.90
C THR A 24 -2.46 21.88 -8.61
N PHE A 25 -1.69 21.54 -7.58
CA PHE A 25 -2.22 21.22 -6.26
C PHE A 25 -3.04 22.39 -5.71
N THR A 26 -4.26 22.11 -5.25
CA THR A 26 -5.13 23.12 -4.65
C THR A 26 -4.91 23.14 -3.13
N PHE A 27 -4.34 24.23 -2.63
CA PHE A 27 -4.14 24.42 -1.20
C PHE A 27 -5.47 24.70 -0.47
N PRO A 28 -5.64 24.20 0.76
CA PRO A 28 -6.85 24.45 1.53
C PRO A 28 -6.95 25.92 2.00
N PRO A 29 -8.15 26.44 2.31
CA PRO A 29 -8.34 27.85 2.67
C PRO A 29 -7.46 28.32 3.85
N HIS A 30 -7.23 27.46 4.84
CA HIS A 30 -6.42 27.76 6.01
C HIS A 30 -4.92 27.94 5.69
N TYR A 31 -4.44 27.47 4.54
CA TYR A 31 -3.08 27.74 4.07
C TYR A 31 -2.85 29.22 3.73
N SER A 32 -3.92 29.96 3.45
CA SER A 32 -3.89 31.42 3.27
C SER A 32 -4.02 32.20 4.59
N PHE A 33 -4.07 31.53 5.74
CA PHE A 33 -4.24 32.15 7.04
C PHE A 33 -2.88 32.33 7.75
N PRO A 34 -2.38 33.56 7.99
CA PRO A 34 -1.03 33.77 8.52
C PRO A 34 -0.72 33.05 9.85
N PRO A 35 -1.65 32.97 10.84
CA PRO A 35 -1.40 32.21 12.07
C PRO A 35 -1.20 30.71 11.87
N PHE A 36 -1.56 30.15 10.71
CA PHE A 36 -1.38 28.74 10.40
C PHE A 36 0.10 28.32 10.38
N PHE A 37 1.00 29.24 10.00
CA PHE A 37 2.46 29.03 9.96
C PHE A 37 3.15 29.28 11.31
N THR A 38 2.40 29.58 12.37
CA THR A 38 2.94 29.79 13.71
C THR A 38 2.27 28.82 14.68
N LEU A 39 3.05 27.99 15.36
CA LEU A 39 2.50 26.99 16.27
C LEU A 39 1.70 27.66 17.40
N GLN A 40 0.44 27.27 17.55
CA GLN A 40 -0.48 27.94 18.48
C GLN A 40 -0.12 27.61 19.94
N PRO A 41 -0.16 28.60 20.87
CA PRO A 41 0.17 28.37 22.27
C PRO A 41 -0.92 27.58 23.02
N VAL A 42 -2.19 27.75 22.61
CA VAL A 42 -3.34 27.07 23.21
C VAL A 42 -3.39 25.62 22.72
N ALA A 43 -3.44 24.66 23.64
CA ALA A 43 -3.37 23.23 23.32
C ALA A 43 -4.45 22.75 22.35
N SER A 44 -5.72 23.12 22.57
CA SER A 44 -6.84 22.72 21.69
C SER A 44 -6.71 23.27 20.27
N THR A 45 -6.34 24.56 20.15
CA THR A 45 -6.08 25.21 18.86
C THR A 45 -4.87 24.59 18.17
N ARG A 46 -3.81 24.28 18.92
CA ARG A 46 -2.62 23.60 18.41
C ARG A 46 -2.96 22.21 17.87
N SER A 47 -3.75 21.41 18.59
CA SER A 47 -4.18 20.10 18.10
C SER A 47 -4.97 20.21 16.78
N SER A 48 -5.87 21.19 16.67
CA SER A 48 -6.63 21.44 15.45
C SER A 48 -5.73 21.91 14.29
N GLN A 49 -4.73 22.73 14.60
CA GLN A 49 -3.71 23.17 13.65
C GLN A 49 -2.86 21.98 13.16
N LEU A 50 -2.39 21.13 14.06
CA LEU A 50 -1.59 19.94 13.75
C LEU A 50 -2.38 18.94 12.90
N GLN A 51 -3.65 18.73 13.18
CA GLN A 51 -4.55 17.90 12.36
C GLN A 51 -4.71 18.47 10.94
N SER A 52 -4.83 19.81 10.82
CA SER A 52 -4.92 20.49 9.53
C SER A 52 -3.61 20.36 8.74
N TRP A 53 -2.47 20.52 9.40
CA TRP A 53 -1.15 20.26 8.81
C TRP A 53 -0.99 18.82 8.35
N SER A 54 -1.38 17.85 9.17
CA SER A 54 -1.33 16.43 8.81
C SER A 54 -2.14 16.13 7.55
N THR A 55 -3.34 16.70 7.44
CA THR A 55 -4.21 16.56 6.27
C THR A 55 -3.59 17.21 5.02
N LEU A 56 -3.04 18.42 5.17
CA LEU A 56 -2.35 19.13 4.09
C LEU A 56 -1.13 18.35 3.59
N ILE A 57 -0.28 17.86 4.49
CA ILE A 57 0.92 17.10 4.16
C ILE A 57 0.55 15.82 3.40
N GLN A 58 -0.43 15.06 3.90
CA GLN A 58 -0.90 13.85 3.21
C GLN A 58 -1.45 14.17 1.80
N ALA A 59 -2.26 15.20 1.65
CA ALA A 59 -2.84 15.59 0.36
C ALA A 59 -1.78 16.08 -0.63
N TYR A 60 -0.84 16.90 -0.17
CA TYR A 60 0.27 17.41 -0.98
C TYR A 60 1.18 16.28 -1.43
N CYS A 61 1.61 15.44 -0.48
CA CYS A 61 2.44 14.29 -0.78
C CYS A 61 1.71 13.39 -1.80
N ARG A 62 0.41 13.09 -1.61
CA ARG A 62 -0.36 12.22 -2.54
C ARG A 62 -0.40 12.80 -3.95
N HIS A 63 -0.66 14.10 -4.08
CA HIS A 63 -0.72 14.77 -5.37
C HIS A 63 0.63 14.71 -6.11
N HIS A 64 1.74 14.87 -5.38
CA HIS A 64 3.09 14.87 -5.95
C HIS A 64 3.76 13.49 -5.94
N ARG A 65 3.07 12.43 -5.50
CA ARG A 65 3.60 11.08 -5.29
C ARG A 65 4.89 11.04 -4.45
N ILE A 66 4.93 11.79 -3.35
CA ILE A 66 6.07 11.86 -2.41
C ILE A 66 5.91 10.89 -1.21
N PHE A 67 6.49 9.70 -1.29
CA PHE A 67 6.36 8.68 -0.22
C PHE A 67 7.28 8.92 0.99
N SER A 68 8.40 9.63 0.78
CA SER A 68 9.32 10.02 1.84
C SER A 68 9.67 11.50 1.75
N LEU A 69 9.78 12.14 2.90
CA LEU A 69 10.00 13.57 3.04
C LEU A 69 11.25 13.81 3.88
N SER A 70 12.23 14.50 3.30
CA SER A 70 13.38 15.08 4.01
C SER A 70 13.00 16.49 4.43
N LEU A 71 13.13 16.82 5.72
CA LEU A 71 12.74 18.14 6.21
C LEU A 71 13.53 19.28 5.55
N ILE A 72 14.84 19.08 5.31
CA ILE A 72 15.70 20.09 4.68
C ILE A 72 15.21 20.39 3.26
N ASP A 73 14.87 19.35 2.50
CA ASP A 73 14.44 19.50 1.11
C ASP A 73 13.00 20.02 1.01
N ALA A 74 12.17 19.72 2.01
CA ALA A 74 10.76 20.10 2.03
C ALA A 74 10.53 21.56 2.48
N LEU A 75 11.38 22.11 3.34
CA LEU A 75 11.26 23.49 3.84
C LEU A 75 11.15 24.57 2.74
N PRO A 76 12.01 24.58 1.70
CA PRO A 76 11.92 25.59 0.64
C PRO A 76 10.72 25.35 -0.30
N THR A 77 10.02 24.22 -0.19
CA THR A 77 8.89 23.90 -1.07
C THR A 77 7.60 24.63 -0.64
N PRO A 78 6.61 24.71 -1.56
CA PRO A 78 5.28 25.22 -1.24
C PRO A 78 4.57 24.49 -0.08
N LEU A 79 5.03 23.31 0.33
CA LEU A 79 4.44 22.59 1.46
C LEU A 79 4.56 23.39 2.77
N PHE A 80 5.77 23.89 3.08
CA PHE A 80 6.05 24.61 4.32
C PHE A 80 6.26 26.12 4.12
N THR A 81 6.45 26.58 2.88
CA THR A 81 6.67 27.99 2.55
C THR A 81 5.58 28.53 1.62
N ASN A 82 4.80 29.49 2.11
CA ASN A 82 3.83 30.23 1.32
C ASN A 82 4.43 31.57 0.85
N ALA A 83 4.93 31.59 -0.39
CA ALA A 83 5.51 32.78 -1.00
C ALA A 83 4.52 33.96 -1.14
N LYS A 84 3.21 33.69 -1.31
CA LYS A 84 2.19 34.75 -1.45
C LYS A 84 1.94 35.50 -0.15
N LEU A 85 2.09 34.82 0.99
CA LEU A 85 1.98 35.43 2.32
C LEU A 85 3.32 35.89 2.89
N GLY A 86 4.44 35.50 2.28
CA GLY A 86 5.77 35.69 2.86
C GLY A 86 5.93 34.97 4.20
N ARG A 87 5.29 33.81 4.36
CA ARG A 87 5.32 33.02 5.61
C ARG A 87 5.86 31.62 5.34
N SER A 88 6.70 31.14 6.25
CA SER A 88 7.22 29.78 6.23
C SER A 88 7.18 29.17 7.63
N LEU A 89 7.05 27.86 7.68
CA LEU A 89 7.17 27.10 8.91
C LEU A 89 8.66 26.89 9.24
N SER A 90 9.05 27.05 10.51
CA SER A 90 10.44 26.80 10.91
C SER A 90 10.77 25.30 10.86
N LEU A 91 12.05 24.93 10.71
CA LEU A 91 12.50 23.52 10.77
C LEU A 91 12.03 22.84 12.07
N ARG A 92 12.11 23.56 13.19
CA ARG A 92 11.68 23.10 14.51
C ARG A 92 10.19 22.76 14.51
N ASP A 93 9.36 23.66 13.98
CA ASP A 93 7.90 23.48 13.97
C ASP A 93 7.49 22.40 12.97
N ALA A 94 8.15 22.32 11.81
CA ALA A 94 7.93 21.23 10.84
C ALA A 94 8.30 19.87 11.44
N LYS A 95 9.42 19.78 12.17
CA LYS A 95 9.79 18.57 12.94
C LYS A 95 8.75 18.23 14.00
N ALA A 96 8.20 19.23 14.70
CA ALA A 96 7.15 19.02 15.69
C ALA A 96 5.85 18.48 15.05
N VAL A 97 5.47 18.99 13.88
CA VAL A 97 4.33 18.49 13.09
C VAL A 97 4.55 17.02 12.70
N LEU A 98 5.69 16.68 12.09
CA LEU A 98 5.97 15.30 11.69
C LEU A 98 6.09 14.34 12.90
N THR A 99 6.68 14.81 14.01
CA THR A 99 6.74 14.04 15.25
C THR A 99 5.34 13.76 15.81
N TRP A 100 4.45 14.76 15.75
CA TRP A 100 3.06 14.57 16.15
C TRP A 100 2.33 13.61 15.21
N MET A 101 2.54 13.73 13.88
CA MET A 101 1.99 12.77 12.89
C MET A 101 2.46 11.34 13.14
N ALA A 102 3.71 11.15 13.60
CA ALA A 102 4.26 9.85 13.94
C ALA A 102 3.77 9.28 15.28
N SER A 103 3.07 10.08 16.08
CA SER A 103 2.48 9.63 17.34
C SER A 103 1.10 8.98 17.13
N PRO A 104 0.61 8.20 18.12
CA PRO A 104 -0.76 7.68 18.09
C PRO A 104 -1.82 8.78 17.99
N GLU A 105 -1.57 9.95 18.58
CA GLU A 105 -2.50 11.10 18.51
C GLU A 105 -2.64 11.64 17.08
N GLY A 106 -1.54 11.68 16.33
CA GLY A 106 -1.53 12.04 14.91
C GLY A 106 -1.91 10.89 13.98
N GLY A 107 -2.31 9.75 14.54
CA GLY A 107 -2.76 8.58 13.79
C GLY A 107 -1.65 7.80 13.09
N ASN A 108 -0.40 7.85 13.58
CA ASN A 108 0.76 7.15 13.00
C ASN A 108 0.84 7.35 11.47
N ARG A 109 0.67 8.61 11.03
CA ARG A 109 0.67 9.04 9.62
C ARG A 109 2.07 9.33 9.09
N ALA A 110 3.09 9.24 9.93
CA ALA A 110 4.47 9.34 9.54
C ALA A 110 5.33 8.35 10.33
N GLU A 111 6.45 7.95 9.77
CA GLU A 111 7.46 7.14 10.45
C GLU A 111 8.85 7.67 10.10
N TRP A 112 9.65 8.01 11.11
CA TRP A 112 11.02 8.49 10.89
C TRP A 112 11.89 7.36 10.35
N ILE A 113 12.58 7.61 9.25
CA ILE A 113 13.53 6.68 8.66
C ILE A 113 14.85 6.84 9.42
N PRO A 114 15.39 5.78 10.04
CA PRO A 114 16.65 5.87 10.77
C PRO A 114 17.82 6.02 9.79
N THR A 115 18.40 7.21 9.72
CA THR A 115 19.62 7.51 8.97
C THR A 115 20.86 7.28 9.84
N GLY A 116 21.43 6.07 9.85
CA GLY A 116 22.73 5.78 10.46
C GLY A 116 22.84 4.43 11.22
N THR A 117 24.06 3.91 11.33
CA THR A 117 24.45 2.57 11.86
C THR A 117 24.12 2.28 13.32
N ASN A 118 23.56 3.24 14.07
CA ASN A 118 23.13 3.02 15.45
C ASN A 118 21.60 3.03 15.54
N LYS A 119 21.07 1.82 15.64
CA LYS A 119 19.67 1.43 15.81
C LYS A 119 19.14 1.86 17.19
N LYS A 120 19.25 3.14 17.57
CA LYS A 120 18.75 3.66 18.86
C LYS A 120 18.75 5.20 18.98
N SER A 121 18.23 5.92 18.00
CA SER A 121 17.99 7.37 18.17
C SER A 121 16.54 7.71 17.84
N LYS A 122 15.79 8.02 18.90
CA LYS A 122 14.40 8.46 18.86
C LYS A 122 14.37 9.87 18.26
N GLY A 123 14.33 9.95 16.93
CA GLY A 123 14.42 11.20 16.17
C GLY A 123 15.88 11.58 15.95
N ASP A 124 16.35 11.40 14.72
CA ASP A 124 17.68 11.81 14.28
C ASP A 124 17.98 13.25 14.77
N GLU A 125 19.05 13.38 15.56
CA GLU A 125 19.63 14.64 16.02
C GLU A 125 20.37 15.37 14.87
N GLY A 126 20.43 14.76 13.68
CA GLY A 126 20.76 15.46 12.44
C GLY A 126 19.65 16.43 12.01
N GLU A 127 20.05 17.62 11.57
CA GLU A 127 19.19 18.70 11.06
C GLU A 127 18.29 18.28 9.87
N GLY A 128 18.49 17.09 9.31
CA GLY A 128 17.89 16.60 8.06
C GLY A 128 16.91 15.44 8.13
N GLY A 129 16.37 15.13 9.31
CA GLY A 129 15.52 13.94 9.52
C GLY A 129 14.58 13.62 8.35
N LYS A 130 14.72 12.41 7.81
CA LYS A 130 13.87 11.86 6.73
C LYS A 130 12.75 11.02 7.36
N ALA A 131 11.53 11.16 6.86
CA ALA A 131 10.38 10.39 7.32
C ALA A 131 9.57 9.85 6.16
N TRP A 132 9.02 8.65 6.28
CA TRP A 132 7.93 8.22 5.42
C TRP A 132 6.65 8.98 5.78
N ILE A 133 5.90 9.36 4.76
CA ILE A 133 4.60 10.01 4.91
C ILE A 133 3.53 9.06 4.41
N TYR A 134 2.64 8.65 5.31
CA TYR A 134 1.56 7.70 5.01
C TYR A 134 0.27 8.45 4.69
N TRP A 135 0.09 8.85 3.43
CA TRP A 135 -1.24 9.24 2.92
C TRP A 135 -2.17 8.03 2.75
N ARG A 136 -1.58 6.84 2.69
CA ARG A 136 -2.19 5.52 2.87
C ARG A 136 -1.22 4.73 3.73
N ARG A 137 -1.74 4.02 4.73
CA ARG A 137 -0.94 3.17 5.60
C ARG A 137 -0.45 1.91 4.86
N PRO A 138 0.62 1.25 5.33
CA PRO A 138 1.05 -0.03 4.78
C PRO A 138 -0.06 -1.08 4.70
N GLU A 139 -0.99 -1.09 5.67
CA GLU A 139 -2.15 -1.99 5.64
C GLU A 139 -3.14 -1.65 4.52
N GLU A 140 -3.32 -0.36 4.23
CA GLU A 140 -4.19 0.10 3.14
C GLU A 140 -3.54 -0.14 1.78
N TRP A 141 -2.22 0.00 1.70
CA TRP A 141 -1.45 -0.37 0.52
C TRP A 141 -1.48 -1.86 0.25
N ALA A 142 -1.42 -2.70 1.28
CA ALA A 142 -1.55 -4.15 1.14
C ALA A 142 -2.87 -4.54 0.45
N VAL A 143 -3.98 -3.89 0.83
CA VAL A 143 -5.29 -4.10 0.19
C VAL A 143 -5.28 -3.60 -1.25
N ALA A 144 -4.75 -2.40 -1.51
CA ALA A 144 -4.68 -1.85 -2.87
C ALA A 144 -3.81 -2.72 -3.81
N LEU A 145 -2.71 -3.27 -3.31
CA LEU A 145 -1.85 -4.20 -4.04
C LEU A 145 -2.59 -5.52 -4.33
N GLU A 146 -3.29 -6.08 -3.34
CA GLU A 146 -4.12 -7.28 -3.50
C GLU A 146 -5.19 -7.09 -4.59
N GLU A 147 -5.91 -5.96 -4.56
CA GLU A 147 -6.93 -5.61 -5.56
C GLU A 147 -6.34 -5.43 -6.96
N TRP A 148 -5.16 -4.80 -7.07
CA TRP A 148 -4.47 -4.64 -8.35
C TRP A 148 -4.02 -5.97 -8.94
N VAL A 149 -3.42 -6.85 -8.13
CA VAL A 149 -2.99 -8.18 -8.60
C VAL A 149 -4.17 -9.01 -9.07
N GLU A 150 -5.31 -8.96 -8.35
CA GLU A 150 -6.53 -9.65 -8.77
C GLU A 150 -7.06 -9.10 -10.09
N ARG A 151 -7.19 -7.77 -10.19
CA ARG A 151 -7.73 -7.11 -11.38
C ARG A 151 -6.87 -7.33 -12.63
N THR A 152 -5.56 -7.46 -12.45
CA THR A 152 -4.62 -7.70 -13.56
C THR A 152 -4.39 -9.17 -13.88
N GLY A 153 -4.98 -10.09 -13.10
CA GLY A 153 -4.83 -11.53 -13.30
C GLY A 153 -3.41 -12.04 -13.02
N GLN A 154 -2.63 -11.31 -12.22
CA GLN A 154 -1.24 -11.67 -11.90
C GLN A 154 -1.12 -12.56 -10.65
N LYS A 155 -2.25 -13.03 -10.10
CA LYS A 155 -2.25 -14.02 -9.01
C LYS A 155 -1.54 -15.30 -9.45
N GLY A 156 -0.78 -15.90 -8.53
CA GLY A 156 0.03 -17.09 -8.77
C GLY A 156 1.30 -16.85 -9.59
N THR A 157 1.47 -15.65 -10.16
CA THR A 157 2.70 -15.27 -10.87
C THR A 157 3.71 -14.68 -9.88
N VAL A 158 4.98 -15.01 -10.08
CA VAL A 158 6.08 -14.42 -9.34
C VAL A 158 6.43 -13.08 -10.00
N LEU A 159 6.35 -11.99 -9.24
CA LEU A 159 6.68 -10.64 -9.64
C LEU A 159 7.87 -10.13 -8.84
N THR A 160 8.77 -9.40 -9.48
CA THR A 160 9.81 -8.63 -8.80
C THR A 160 9.20 -7.37 -8.18
N LEU A 161 9.84 -6.82 -7.14
CA LEU A 161 9.39 -5.55 -6.57
C LEU A 161 9.43 -4.38 -7.59
N TYR A 162 10.38 -4.40 -8.53
CA TYR A 162 10.46 -3.40 -9.60
C TYR A 162 9.28 -3.46 -10.56
N GLU A 163 8.86 -4.65 -10.98
CA GLU A 163 7.69 -4.80 -11.85
C GLU A 163 6.41 -4.24 -11.20
N ILE A 164 6.33 -4.28 -9.87
CA ILE A 164 5.18 -3.73 -9.13
C ILE A 164 5.24 -2.21 -9.10
N VAL A 165 6.41 -1.59 -8.97
CA VAL A 165 6.52 -0.12 -8.77
C VAL A 165 6.73 0.65 -10.06
N GLU A 166 7.46 0.04 -10.99
CA GLU A 166 7.92 0.66 -12.25
C GLU A 166 7.42 -0.07 -13.49
N GLY A 167 6.68 -1.18 -13.34
CA GLY A 167 6.14 -1.92 -14.47
C GLY A 167 5.00 -1.20 -15.19
N ASP A 168 4.85 -1.46 -16.49
CA ASP A 168 3.82 -0.83 -17.32
C ASP A 168 2.39 -1.06 -16.79
N ALA A 169 2.17 -2.22 -16.17
CA ALA A 169 0.88 -2.60 -15.57
C ALA A 169 0.53 -1.81 -14.30
N SER A 170 1.52 -1.17 -13.64
CA SER A 170 1.31 -0.39 -12.43
C SER A 170 1.47 1.12 -12.62
N LEU A 171 1.92 1.60 -13.78
CA LEU A 171 2.11 3.04 -14.07
C LEU A 171 0.90 3.94 -13.76
N ARG A 172 -0.32 3.40 -13.84
CA ARG A 172 -1.56 4.13 -13.56
C ARG A 172 -2.01 4.04 -12.10
N GLU A 173 -1.35 3.22 -11.30
CA GLU A 173 -1.70 2.99 -9.91
C GLU A 173 -1.10 4.07 -8.99
N GLU A 174 -1.71 4.23 -7.82
CA GLU A 174 -1.23 5.21 -6.84
C GLU A 174 0.09 4.79 -6.17
N PHE A 175 0.45 3.50 -6.21
CA PHE A 175 1.70 2.97 -5.68
C PHE A 175 2.86 2.97 -6.69
N ALA A 176 2.64 3.45 -7.92
CA ALA A 176 3.71 3.62 -8.90
C ALA A 176 4.77 4.59 -8.35
N GLY A 177 6.05 4.22 -8.47
CA GLY A 177 7.18 4.98 -7.90
C GLY A 177 7.27 4.99 -6.36
N MET A 178 6.56 4.08 -5.67
CA MET A 178 6.69 3.88 -4.22
C MET A 178 8.12 3.48 -3.81
N ASP A 179 8.55 4.00 -2.66
CA ASP A 179 9.81 3.61 -2.04
C ASP A 179 9.85 2.10 -1.73
N MET A 180 10.97 1.44 -2.07
CA MET A 180 11.08 -0.01 -2.02
C MET A 180 10.90 -0.59 -0.61
N GLU A 181 11.39 0.12 0.41
CA GLU A 181 11.23 -0.30 1.81
C GLU A 181 9.76 -0.19 2.26
N LEU A 182 9.04 0.84 1.78
CA LEU A 182 7.60 0.99 2.05
C LEU A 182 6.78 -0.11 1.34
N LEU A 183 7.16 -0.46 0.11
CA LEU A 183 6.53 -1.57 -0.59
C LEU A 183 6.74 -2.89 0.18
N GLN A 184 7.96 -3.19 0.60
CA GLN A 184 8.26 -4.39 1.39
C GLN A 184 7.47 -4.44 2.70
N LYS A 185 7.32 -3.32 3.41
CA LYS A 185 6.45 -3.23 4.59
C LYS A 185 5.01 -3.58 4.26
N SER A 186 4.48 -3.01 3.18
CA SER A 186 3.11 -3.24 2.73
C SER A 186 2.88 -4.70 2.32
N LEU A 187 3.82 -5.29 1.57
CA LEU A 187 3.82 -6.71 1.21
C LEU A 187 3.97 -7.61 2.45
N GLY A 188 4.75 -7.22 3.45
CA GLY A 188 4.86 -7.93 4.72
C GLY A 188 3.52 -8.05 5.45
N VAL A 189 2.61 -7.08 5.28
CA VAL A 189 1.23 -7.19 5.76
C VAL A 189 0.46 -8.24 4.96
N CYS A 190 0.61 -8.30 3.63
CA CYS A 190 0.04 -9.35 2.79
C CYS A 190 0.53 -10.76 3.20
N VAL A 191 1.83 -10.90 3.51
CA VAL A 191 2.41 -12.16 3.98
C VAL A 191 1.82 -12.59 5.32
N LYS A 192 1.71 -11.66 6.29
CA LYS A 192 1.09 -11.95 7.58
C LYS A 192 -0.39 -12.33 7.46
N ARG A 193 -1.10 -11.78 6.47
CA ARG A 193 -2.47 -12.17 6.11
C ARG A 193 -2.54 -13.48 5.31
N GLY A 194 -1.40 -14.08 4.96
CA GLY A 194 -1.28 -15.29 4.16
C GLY A 194 -1.60 -15.11 2.67
N LYS A 195 -1.75 -13.87 2.19
CA LYS A 195 -2.16 -13.57 0.80
C LYS A 195 -0.99 -13.45 -0.16
N ALA A 196 0.22 -13.31 0.35
CA ALA A 196 1.44 -13.24 -0.45
C ALA A 196 2.59 -14.01 0.21
N GLN A 197 3.59 -14.36 -0.58
CA GLN A 197 4.87 -14.86 -0.11
C GLN A 197 5.98 -14.07 -0.78
N ILE A 198 6.92 -13.60 0.03
CA ILE A 198 8.13 -12.93 -0.45
C ILE A 198 9.22 -13.99 -0.58
N PHE A 199 9.83 -14.08 -1.76
CA PHE A 199 10.97 -14.90 -2.06
C PHE A 199 12.22 -14.02 -2.10
N GLY A 200 13.08 -14.20 -1.10
CA GLY A 200 14.42 -13.64 -1.05
C GLY A 200 15.37 -14.73 -0.59
N ALA A 201 16.61 -14.71 -1.10
CA ALA A 201 17.64 -15.64 -0.69
C ALA A 201 18.01 -15.41 0.79
N GLU A 202 17.25 -16.01 1.70
CA GLU A 202 17.64 -16.16 3.11
C GLU A 202 18.96 -16.96 3.14
N GLY A 203 20.10 -16.26 3.24
CA GLY A 203 21.39 -16.91 3.43
C GLY A 203 22.63 -16.15 2.94
N SER A 204 22.50 -15.08 2.15
CA SER A 204 23.66 -14.32 1.67
C SER A 204 23.61 -12.88 2.18
N GLU A 205 24.29 -12.62 3.29
CA GLU A 205 24.66 -11.27 3.73
C GLU A 205 25.42 -10.59 2.58
N GLY A 206 24.74 -9.76 1.78
CA GLY A 206 25.36 -8.93 0.75
C GLY A 206 24.73 -8.92 -0.64
N VAL A 207 23.59 -9.56 -0.89
CA VAL A 207 22.89 -9.47 -2.19
C VAL A 207 21.95 -8.26 -2.18
N LYS A 208 22.11 -7.38 -3.18
CA LYS A 208 21.27 -6.21 -3.45
C LYS A 208 19.78 -6.53 -3.28
N LEU A 209 19.06 -5.66 -2.57
CA LEU A 209 17.60 -5.70 -2.34
C LEU A 209 16.77 -5.79 -3.64
N ASP A 210 17.43 -5.57 -4.77
CA ASP A 210 16.91 -5.58 -6.12
C ASP A 210 16.36 -6.95 -6.58
N SER A 211 16.68 -8.05 -5.89
CA SER A 211 16.32 -9.42 -6.29
C SER A 211 15.21 -10.07 -5.45
N VAL A 212 14.39 -9.25 -4.77
CA VAL A 212 13.24 -9.74 -4.01
C VAL A 212 12.06 -9.97 -4.96
N ASN A 213 11.55 -11.20 -4.94
CA ASN A 213 10.37 -11.61 -5.68
C ASN A 213 9.19 -11.76 -4.72
N VAL A 214 7.97 -11.59 -5.21
CA VAL A 214 6.74 -11.82 -4.46
C VAL A 214 5.74 -12.55 -5.34
N SER A 215 5.01 -13.49 -4.77
CA SER A 215 3.84 -14.06 -5.42
C SER A 215 2.64 -13.97 -4.49
N PHE A 216 1.50 -13.63 -5.07
CA PHE A 216 0.22 -13.56 -4.37
C PHE A 216 -0.54 -14.85 -4.63
N PHE A 217 -1.06 -15.46 -3.58
CA PHE A 217 -1.71 -16.75 -3.65
C PHE A 217 -3.10 -16.71 -3.02
N ASN A 218 -3.98 -17.58 -3.52
CA ASN A 218 -5.23 -17.86 -2.85
C ASN A 218 -4.99 -18.98 -1.82
N ILE A 219 -5.05 -18.65 -0.53
CA ILE A 219 -4.99 -19.66 0.54
C ILE A 219 -6.08 -20.71 0.33
N ASP A 220 -7.24 -20.30 -0.18
CA ASP A 220 -8.36 -21.21 -0.43
C ASP A 220 -8.01 -22.28 -1.47
N GLU A 221 -7.29 -21.94 -2.55
CA GLU A 221 -6.84 -22.94 -3.54
C GLU A 221 -5.76 -23.86 -3.00
N TYR A 222 -4.84 -23.36 -2.16
CA TYR A 222 -3.82 -24.22 -1.55
C TYR A 222 -4.42 -25.13 -0.46
N ILE A 223 -5.41 -24.66 0.30
CA ILE A 223 -6.18 -25.50 1.23
C ILE A 223 -6.99 -26.53 0.46
N ILE A 224 -7.67 -26.15 -0.62
CA ILE A 224 -8.38 -27.09 -1.51
C ILE A 224 -7.42 -28.11 -2.09
N MET A 225 -6.22 -27.68 -2.54
CA MET A 225 -5.21 -28.57 -3.09
C MET A 225 -4.62 -29.50 -2.02
N LEU A 226 -4.36 -29.00 -0.81
CA LEU A 226 -3.92 -29.82 0.32
C LEU A 226 -5.01 -30.79 0.78
N ASP A 227 -6.28 -30.37 0.76
CA ASP A 227 -7.43 -31.22 1.10
C ASP A 227 -7.63 -32.30 0.04
N GLN A 228 -7.56 -31.94 -1.26
CA GLN A 228 -7.57 -32.90 -2.36
C GLN A 228 -6.37 -33.85 -2.32
N ALA A 229 -5.17 -33.36 -2.00
CA ALA A 229 -3.99 -34.20 -1.86
C ALA A 229 -4.11 -35.17 -0.67
N LYS A 230 -4.67 -34.71 0.46
CA LYS A 230 -5.01 -35.56 1.61
C LYS A 230 -6.07 -36.59 1.23
N GLN A 231 -7.15 -36.19 0.55
CA GLN A 231 -8.19 -37.10 0.07
C GLN A 231 -7.66 -38.13 -0.93
N LEU A 232 -6.74 -37.75 -1.81
CA LEU A 232 -6.07 -38.67 -2.73
C LEU A 232 -5.14 -39.65 -2.01
N GLN A 233 -4.41 -39.20 -0.99
CA GLN A 233 -3.62 -40.10 -0.14
C GLN A 233 -4.51 -41.06 0.65
N ILE A 234 -5.62 -40.57 1.20
CA ILE A 234 -6.63 -41.38 1.89
C ILE A 234 -7.20 -42.42 0.91
N ASN A 235 -7.67 -42.01 -0.27
CA ASN A 235 -8.20 -42.91 -1.30
C ASN A 235 -7.16 -43.93 -1.80
N ARG A 236 -5.90 -43.54 -1.96
CA ARG A 236 -4.80 -44.48 -2.29
C ARG A 236 -4.56 -45.48 -1.16
N ARG A 237 -4.65 -45.05 0.10
CA ARG A 237 -4.50 -45.92 1.27
C ARG A 237 -5.67 -46.92 1.37
N TRP A 238 -6.91 -46.49 1.12
CA TRP A 238 -8.07 -47.38 1.01
C TRP A 238 -7.97 -48.33 -0.20
N SER A 239 -7.44 -47.86 -1.32
CA SER A 239 -7.20 -48.69 -2.51
C SER A 239 -6.09 -49.73 -2.31
N GLN A 240 -5.05 -49.43 -1.52
CA GLN A 240 -3.97 -50.36 -1.17
C GLN A 240 -4.37 -51.37 -0.09
N LEU A 241 -5.28 -50.97 0.82
CA LEU A 241 -6.01 -51.89 1.70
C LEU A 241 -7.03 -52.77 0.95
N GLY A 242 -7.13 -52.57 -0.38
CA GLY A 242 -7.68 -53.43 -1.41
C GLY A 242 -8.69 -54.48 -0.98
N ARG A 243 -9.97 -54.29 -1.37
CA ARG A 243 -11.01 -55.32 -1.56
C ARG A 243 -11.29 -56.32 -0.41
N GLY A 244 -10.56 -56.28 0.70
CA GLY A 244 -10.79 -57.10 1.89
C GLY A 244 -11.66 -56.41 2.95
N ALA A 245 -11.72 -55.07 2.93
CA ALA A 245 -12.59 -54.31 3.83
C ALA A 245 -14.07 -54.42 3.44
N HIS A 246 -14.40 -54.56 2.14
CA HIS A 246 -15.78 -54.81 1.71
C HIS A 246 -16.32 -56.14 2.26
N ALA A 247 -15.48 -57.18 2.35
CA ALA A 247 -15.89 -58.46 2.93
C ALA A 247 -16.13 -58.37 4.45
N ILE A 248 -15.41 -57.50 5.18
CA ILE A 248 -15.56 -57.35 6.63
C ILE A 248 -16.80 -56.50 6.97
N VAL A 249 -17.11 -55.46 6.19
CA VAL A 249 -18.32 -54.67 6.41
C VAL A 249 -19.59 -55.47 6.05
N ASP A 250 -19.56 -56.27 4.97
CA ASP A 250 -20.68 -57.16 4.62
C ASP A 250 -20.86 -58.32 5.61
N THR A 251 -19.77 -58.86 6.19
CA THR A 251 -19.85 -59.94 7.21
C THR A 251 -20.34 -59.42 8.57
N VAL A 252 -20.01 -58.17 8.93
CA VAL A 252 -20.51 -57.55 10.17
C VAL A 252 -21.97 -57.12 10.05
N PHE A 253 -22.44 -56.75 8.85
CA PHE A 253 -23.86 -56.42 8.62
C PHE A 253 -24.77 -57.67 8.50
N MET A 254 -24.21 -58.83 8.13
CA MET A 254 -24.94 -60.11 8.02
C MET A 254 -25.05 -60.87 9.36
N ALA A 255 -24.37 -60.41 10.42
CA ALA A 255 -24.39 -61.05 11.75
C ALA A 255 -25.38 -60.42 12.74
N VAL A 256 -26.20 -59.46 12.29
CA VAL A 256 -27.33 -58.93 13.07
C VAL A 256 -28.62 -59.53 12.50
N ASP A 257 -29.08 -60.57 13.18
CA ASP A 257 -30.28 -61.37 12.88
C ASP A 257 -31.54 -60.50 12.66
N PRO A 258 -32.29 -60.63 11.53
CA PRO A 258 -33.49 -59.84 11.27
C PRO A 258 -34.77 -60.35 11.97
N HIS A 259 -34.67 -61.26 12.95
CA HIS A 259 -35.84 -61.84 13.62
C HIS A 259 -35.93 -61.57 15.13
N ILE A 260 -36.24 -60.32 15.52
CA ILE A 260 -37.09 -60.00 16.71
C ILE A 260 -37.84 -58.69 16.38
N ILE A 261 -38.95 -58.75 15.62
CA ILE A 261 -40.34 -58.65 16.11
C ILE A 261 -40.53 -57.63 17.25
N LEU A 262 -41.01 -56.44 16.85
CA LEU A 262 -42.04 -55.58 17.47
C LEU A 262 -42.41 -55.86 18.95
N ASP A 263 -42.26 -54.84 19.79
CA ASP A 263 -43.30 -54.49 20.77
C ASP A 263 -43.42 -52.95 20.92
N PRO A 264 -44.56 -52.35 20.56
CA PRO A 264 -44.85 -50.95 20.83
C PRO A 264 -45.76 -50.86 22.06
N ARG A 265 -45.18 -50.78 23.26
CA ARG A 265 -45.90 -50.38 24.48
C ARG A 265 -44.95 -50.13 25.66
N GLU A 266 -45.36 -49.15 26.45
CA GLU A 266 -44.96 -48.85 27.84
C GLU A 266 -43.94 -47.73 28.08
N VAL A 267 -44.54 -46.56 28.36
CA VAL A 267 -44.22 -45.53 29.38
C VAL A 267 -43.01 -44.63 29.16
#